data_AF-A0AAP0P9X8-F1
#
_entry.id   AF-A0AAP0P9X8-F1
#
_cell.length_a   1.000
_cell.length_b   1.000
_cell.length_c   1.000
_cell.angle_alpha   90.00
_cell.angle_beta   90.00
_cell.angle_gamma   90.00
#
_symmetry.space_group_name_H-M   'P 1'
#
loop_
_entity.id
_entity.type
_entity.pdbx_description
1 polymer ?
#
loop_
_entity_poly.entity_id
_entity_poly.type
_entity_poly.pdbx_seq_one_letter_code
_entity_poly.pdbx_strand_id
1 'polypeptide(L)'
;MQSNSRSNRRIHSKQVSPRVPAGNYNVATISYELNVLRSRGPRRMQCTMYSIPTAAIQEGGIAPTPTAFPQSLEERHSLLSSPSPKSKEPLMDAGTSSLSAAPGSGQGIREPLLLKNKSPRWHDQLQCWCLNFRGRVTVASVKNFQLVASVKPSHNISLAEQEKVILQFGKIGKDIFTMDYRYPLSAFQAFAICLSSFDTKPACE
;
A
#
# COMPACT_ATOMS: atom_id res chain seq x y z
N MET A 1 50.54 22.37 -39.51
CA MET A 1 50.16 21.99 -38.14
C MET A 1 48.85 22.67 -37.78
N GLN A 2 47.80 21.90 -37.48
CA GLN A 2 46.77 22.21 -36.47
C GLN A 2 45.74 21.07 -36.48
N SER A 3 45.83 20.20 -35.47
CA SER A 3 44.86 19.15 -35.19
C SER A 3 43.67 19.75 -34.43
N ASN A 4 42.47 19.67 -34.99
CA ASN A 4 41.26 20.10 -34.28
C ASN A 4 40.79 19.00 -33.31
N SER A 5 40.85 19.35 -32.03
CA SER A 5 40.54 18.54 -30.86
C SER A 5 39.05 18.20 -30.74
N ARG A 6 38.73 16.90 -30.66
CA ARG A 6 37.41 16.40 -30.23
C ARG A 6 37.20 16.68 -28.73
N SER A 7 36.25 17.54 -28.39
CA SER A 7 35.80 17.77 -27.01
C SER A 7 34.95 16.59 -26.51
N ASN A 8 35.56 15.67 -25.76
CA ASN A 8 34.84 14.67 -24.97
C ASN A 8 34.10 15.35 -23.81
N ARG A 9 32.82 15.70 -23.98
CA ARG A 9 31.95 16.06 -22.86
C ARG A 9 31.67 14.79 -22.03
N ARG A 10 32.42 14.61 -20.95
CA ARG A 10 32.07 13.66 -19.87
C ARG A 10 30.79 14.15 -19.19
N ILE A 11 29.69 13.45 -19.45
CA ILE A 11 28.45 13.60 -18.67
C ILE A 11 28.72 12.93 -17.32
N HIS A 12 29.09 13.70 -16.32
CA HIS A 12 29.05 13.23 -14.94
C HIS A 12 27.58 13.11 -14.54
N SER A 13 27.08 11.88 -14.38
CA SER A 13 25.84 11.66 -13.64
C SER A 13 26.10 12.15 -12.21
N LYS A 14 25.42 13.22 -11.80
CA LYS A 14 25.38 13.58 -10.38
C LYS A 14 24.70 12.40 -9.68
N GLN A 15 25.49 11.61 -8.95
CA GLN A 15 24.99 10.54 -8.11
C GLN A 15 24.16 11.16 -6.99
N VAL A 16 22.87 11.34 -7.24
CA VAL A 16 21.87 11.69 -6.22
C VAL A 16 21.35 10.37 -5.68
N SER A 17 22.16 9.70 -4.87
CA SER A 17 21.67 8.65 -3.99
C SER A 17 21.26 9.36 -2.70
N PRO A 18 19.95 9.43 -2.38
CA PRO A 18 19.54 9.86 -1.05
C PRO A 18 20.20 8.88 -0.06
N ARG A 19 20.99 9.40 0.88
CA ARG A 19 21.53 8.61 1.99
C ARG A 19 20.39 8.30 2.95
N VAL A 20 19.59 7.32 2.57
CA VAL A 20 18.57 6.76 3.42
C VAL A 20 19.27 5.90 4.48
N PRO A 21 18.94 6.04 5.78
CA PRO A 21 19.45 5.13 6.80
C PRO A 21 19.16 3.67 6.41
N ALA A 22 20.14 2.78 6.56
CA ALA A 22 19.87 1.36 6.38
C ALA A 22 18.95 0.88 7.50
N GLY A 23 17.79 0.32 7.15
CA GLY A 23 16.82 -0.14 8.12
C GLY A 23 15.64 -0.87 7.47
N ASN A 24 14.88 -1.59 8.29
CA ASN A 24 13.64 -2.22 7.85
C ASN A 24 12.49 -1.22 7.99
N TYR A 25 11.71 -1.09 6.92
CA TYR A 25 10.55 -0.20 6.88
C TYR A 25 9.30 -1.01 6.60
N ASN A 26 8.30 -0.88 7.47
CA ASN A 26 7.00 -1.47 7.21
C ASN A 26 6.31 -0.68 6.09
N VAL A 27 6.18 -1.31 4.92
CA VAL A 27 5.57 -0.70 3.74
C VAL A 27 4.07 -1.00 3.67
N ALA A 28 3.68 -2.23 3.98
CA ALA A 28 2.30 -2.66 3.99
C ALA A 28 2.10 -3.92 4.84
N THR A 29 0.87 -4.10 5.33
CA THR A 29 0.40 -5.38 5.90
C THR A 29 -0.61 -5.99 4.94
N ILE A 30 -0.49 -7.30 4.69
CA ILE A 30 -1.37 -8.04 3.80
C ILE A 30 -2.02 -9.17 4.58
N SER A 31 -3.34 -9.06 4.75
CA SER A 31 -4.15 -10.04 5.44
C SER A 31 -4.95 -10.84 4.43
N TYR A 32 -5.05 -12.14 4.66
CA TYR A 32 -5.92 -13.03 3.90
C TYR A 32 -6.89 -13.68 4.87
N GLU A 33 -8.18 -13.59 4.58
CA GLU A 33 -9.19 -14.24 5.39
C GLU A 33 -9.29 -15.72 4.98
N LEU A 34 -9.28 -16.58 5.99
CA LEU A 34 -9.48 -18.02 5.83
C LEU A 34 -10.98 -18.31 5.78
N ASN A 35 -11.41 -19.07 4.76
CA ASN A 35 -12.78 -19.58 4.70
C ASN A 35 -12.90 -20.80 5.62
N VAL A 36 -13.24 -20.59 6.90
CA VAL A 36 -13.38 -21.65 7.92
C VAL A 36 -14.43 -22.71 7.52
N LEU A 37 -15.46 -22.31 6.76
CA LEU A 37 -16.54 -23.18 6.31
C LEU A 37 -16.20 -23.98 5.03
N ARG A 38 -14.97 -23.94 4.51
CA ARG A 38 -14.55 -24.52 3.21
C ARG A 38 -15.50 -24.15 2.05
N SER A 39 -16.17 -23.01 2.14
CA SER A 39 -16.95 -22.51 1.01
C SER A 39 -15.98 -22.18 -0.12
N ARG A 40 -16.21 -22.82 -1.27
CA ARG A 40 -15.46 -22.54 -2.50
C ARG A 40 -15.69 -21.07 -2.87
N GLY A 41 -14.65 -20.25 -2.78
CA GLY A 41 -14.76 -18.83 -3.05
C GLY A 41 -13.39 -18.19 -3.23
N PRO A 42 -13.30 -17.06 -3.97
CA PRO A 42 -12.06 -16.31 -4.09
C PRO A 42 -11.51 -15.91 -2.72
N ARG A 43 -10.19 -15.98 -2.55
CA ARG A 43 -9.51 -15.54 -1.32
C ARG A 43 -9.88 -14.07 -1.06
N ARG A 44 -10.31 -13.75 0.17
CA ARG A 44 -10.51 -12.36 0.60
C ARG A 44 -9.18 -11.82 1.13
N MET A 45 -8.68 -10.80 0.48
CA MET A 45 -7.40 -10.15 0.73
C MET A 45 -7.64 -8.68 1.05
N GLN A 46 -6.96 -8.22 2.09
CA GLN A 46 -6.92 -6.82 2.50
C GLN A 46 -5.46 -6.37 2.60
N CYS A 47 -5.14 -5.22 2.01
CA CYS A 47 -3.81 -4.62 2.12
C CYS A 47 -3.93 -3.26 2.81
N THR A 48 -3.09 -3.02 3.82
CA THR A 48 -2.99 -1.75 4.52
C THR A 48 -1.68 -1.07 4.14
N MET A 49 -1.76 0.06 3.44
CA MET A 49 -0.59 0.82 2.98
C MET A 49 -0.29 1.96 3.98
N TYR A 50 0.67 1.76 4.87
CA TYR A 50 0.92 2.68 5.99
C TYR A 50 1.46 4.05 5.57
N SER A 51 2.21 4.11 4.47
CA SER A 51 2.83 5.34 3.95
C SER A 51 1.95 6.10 2.96
N ILE A 52 0.83 5.51 2.52
CA ILE A 52 -0.07 6.12 1.55
C ILE A 52 -1.37 6.47 2.26
N PRO A 53 -1.75 7.75 2.38
CA PRO A 53 -3.02 8.13 2.99
C PRO A 53 -4.19 7.83 2.05
N THR A 54 -5.37 7.55 2.60
CA THR A 54 -6.61 7.41 1.79
C THR A 54 -6.91 8.65 0.96
N ALA A 55 -6.48 9.85 1.37
CA ALA A 55 -6.62 11.05 0.55
C ALA A 55 -5.87 10.99 -0.79
N ALA A 56 -4.87 10.11 -0.93
CA ALA A 56 -4.07 9.99 -2.15
C ALA A 56 -4.88 9.52 -3.38
N ILE A 57 -6.00 8.81 -3.20
CA ILE A 57 -6.82 8.36 -4.34
C ILE A 57 -7.83 9.42 -4.82
N GLN A 58 -7.96 10.53 -4.09
CA GLN A 58 -8.85 11.62 -4.49
C GLN A 58 -8.23 12.45 -5.61
N GLU A 59 -9.06 13.24 -6.31
CA GLU A 59 -8.57 14.16 -7.33
C GLU A 59 -7.57 15.16 -6.73
N GLY A 60 -6.37 15.25 -7.32
CA GLY A 60 -5.27 16.07 -6.78
C GLY A 60 -4.59 15.49 -5.53
N GLY A 61 -4.99 14.31 -5.04
CA GLY A 61 -4.39 13.65 -3.90
C GLY A 61 -2.94 13.23 -4.16
N ILE A 62 -2.07 13.37 -3.15
CA ILE A 62 -0.63 13.06 -3.26
C ILE A 62 -0.25 11.92 -2.30
N ALA A 63 0.35 10.87 -2.86
CA ALA A 63 1.00 9.79 -2.15
C ALA A 63 2.40 10.29 -1.77
N PRO A 64 2.77 10.26 -0.48
CA PRO A 64 4.11 10.59 -0.05
C PRO A 64 5.10 9.70 -0.81
N THR A 65 6.00 10.31 -1.56
CA THR A 65 7.21 9.63 -2.02
C THR A 65 8.25 9.85 -0.93
N PRO A 66 8.61 8.84 -0.14
CA PRO A 66 9.59 9.02 0.93
C PRO A 66 10.90 9.46 0.29
N THR A 67 11.25 10.74 0.44
CA THR A 67 12.61 11.25 0.18
C THR A 67 13.52 10.96 1.39
N ALA A 68 12.91 10.62 2.53
CA ALA A 68 13.53 10.05 3.72
C ALA A 68 12.48 9.16 4.42
N PHE A 69 12.90 8.04 5.02
CA PHE A 69 12.00 7.21 5.84
C PHE A 69 12.06 7.67 7.31
N PRO A 70 10.93 7.70 8.02
CA PRO A 70 10.92 7.94 9.46
C PRO A 70 11.76 6.89 10.18
N GLN A 71 12.52 7.33 11.19
CA GLN A 71 13.26 6.43 12.08
C GLN A 71 12.31 5.45 12.78
N SER A 72 12.87 4.27 13.09
CA SER A 72 12.27 3.10 13.75
C SER A 72 10.90 3.31 14.42
N LEU A 73 9.93 2.46 14.03
CA LEU A 73 8.60 2.41 14.61
C LEU A 73 8.56 1.65 15.96
N GLU A 74 9.70 1.28 16.55
CA GLU A 74 9.72 0.53 17.82
C GLU A 74 9.09 1.30 19.00
N GLU A 75 9.06 2.64 18.96
CA GLU A 75 8.40 3.43 20.03
C GLU A 75 6.87 3.47 19.94
N ARG A 76 6.26 3.19 18.77
CA ARG A 76 4.81 3.33 18.58
C ARG A 76 3.99 2.14 19.07
N HIS A 77 4.62 1.00 19.34
CA HIS A 77 3.93 -0.16 19.91
C HIS A 77 3.79 -0.09 21.44
N SER A 78 4.52 0.82 22.10
CA SER A 78 4.46 1.01 23.55
C SER A 78 3.22 1.77 24.03
N LEU A 79 2.54 2.53 23.15
CA LEU A 79 1.42 3.40 23.51
C LEU A 79 0.03 2.74 23.42
N LEU A 80 -0.05 1.47 23.00
CA LEU A 80 -1.31 0.73 22.89
C LEU A 80 -1.45 -0.41 23.91
N SER A 81 -0.58 -0.46 24.92
CA SER A 81 -0.69 -1.42 26.02
C SER A 81 -1.42 -0.76 27.21
N SER A 82 -2.57 -1.33 27.57
CA SER A 82 -3.48 -0.93 28.65
C SER A 82 -2.81 -0.76 30.03
N PRO A 83 -3.26 0.17 30.90
CA PRO A 83 -2.73 0.31 32.25
C PRO A 83 -3.42 -0.68 33.22
N SER A 84 -2.62 -1.44 33.97
CA SER A 84 -3.06 -2.09 35.22
C SER A 84 -2.73 -1.18 36.42
N PRO A 85 -3.51 -1.23 37.51
CA PRO A 85 -3.47 -0.20 38.55
C PRO A 85 -2.48 -0.54 39.67
N LYS A 86 -1.79 0.48 40.22
CA LYS A 86 -1.50 0.62 41.67
C LYS A 86 -0.75 1.93 42.01
N SER A 87 -1.52 2.87 42.56
CA SER A 87 -1.31 3.66 43.79
C SER A 87 -0.10 4.60 44.01
N LYS A 88 -0.47 5.89 44.22
CA LYS A 88 0.00 6.92 45.18
C LYS A 88 0.86 8.10 44.67
N GLU A 89 0.17 9.25 44.56
CA GLU A 89 0.57 10.68 44.55
C GLU A 89 1.17 11.13 45.93
N PRO A 90 1.73 12.36 46.15
CA PRO A 90 1.37 13.62 45.45
C PRO A 90 2.45 14.74 45.21
N LEU A 91 2.06 15.73 44.38
CA LEU A 91 2.05 17.21 44.64
C LEU A 91 3.01 18.17 43.88
N MET A 92 2.38 19.15 43.18
CA MET A 92 2.74 20.55 42.77
C MET A 92 4.05 20.80 41.98
N ASP A 93 4.14 21.65 40.96
CA ASP A 93 3.57 23.00 40.83
C ASP A 93 3.58 23.55 39.38
N ALA A 94 2.91 24.69 39.21
CA ALA A 94 2.55 25.42 38.00
C ALA A 94 3.70 25.90 37.08
N GLY A 95 3.36 26.17 35.80
CA GLY A 95 4.24 26.90 34.89
C GLY A 95 3.69 27.08 33.46
N THR A 96 2.66 27.91 33.30
CA THR A 96 2.29 28.46 31.98
C THR A 96 3.42 29.34 31.47
N SER A 97 4.06 28.95 30.37
CA SER A 97 4.78 29.90 29.52
C SER A 97 4.61 29.53 28.05
N SER A 98 3.97 30.45 27.35
CA SER A 98 3.77 30.51 25.92
C SER A 98 5.11 30.46 25.17
N LEU A 99 5.25 29.50 24.27
CA LEU A 99 6.31 29.50 23.27
C LEU A 99 5.69 29.30 21.88
N SER A 100 5.55 30.44 21.22
CA SER A 100 5.82 30.68 19.78
C SER A 100 5.51 29.53 18.81
N ALA A 101 4.44 29.75 18.04
CA ALA A 101 4.10 29.03 16.83
C ALA A 101 5.28 28.93 15.85
N ALA A 102 5.78 27.72 15.66
CA ALA A 102 6.30 27.26 14.37
C ALA A 102 5.23 26.36 13.75
N PRO A 103 5.02 26.34 12.41
CA PRO A 103 4.03 25.48 11.80
C PRO A 103 4.49 24.02 11.95
N GLY A 104 4.05 23.40 13.04
CA GLY A 104 4.23 21.99 13.28
C GLY A 104 3.64 21.25 12.09
N SER A 105 4.46 20.44 11.43
CA SER A 105 3.98 19.26 10.74
C SER A 105 3.35 18.36 11.80
N GLY A 106 2.09 18.66 12.16
CA GLY A 106 1.27 17.77 12.94
C GLY A 106 1.23 16.46 12.18
N GLN A 107 1.96 15.46 12.67
CA GLN A 107 1.73 14.07 12.32
C GLN A 107 0.39 13.66 12.95
N GLY A 108 -0.70 14.29 12.52
CA GLY A 108 -2.02 13.70 12.64
C GLY A 108 -1.94 12.37 11.91
N ILE A 109 -2.36 11.30 12.59
CA ILE A 109 -2.42 9.95 12.02
C ILE A 109 -3.31 10.04 10.79
N ARG A 110 -2.69 10.13 9.60
CA ARG A 110 -3.43 10.11 8.34
C ARG A 110 -3.96 8.70 8.17
N GLU A 111 -5.26 8.56 7.92
CA GLU A 111 -5.88 7.25 7.70
C GLU A 111 -5.16 6.53 6.55
N PRO A 112 -4.60 5.33 6.79
CA PRO A 112 -3.85 4.60 5.78
C PRO A 112 -4.78 4.13 4.67
N LEU A 113 -4.26 4.06 3.45
CA LEU A 113 -4.99 3.52 2.32
C LEU A 113 -5.21 2.02 2.53
N LEU A 114 -6.48 1.65 2.60
CA LEU A 114 -6.92 0.26 2.62
C LEU A 114 -7.26 -0.18 1.20
N LEU A 115 -6.73 -1.30 0.77
CA LEU A 115 -7.09 -1.96 -0.47
C LEU A 115 -7.76 -3.30 -0.16
N LYS A 116 -8.73 -3.68 -0.99
CA LYS A 116 -9.43 -4.97 -0.90
C LYS A 116 -9.60 -5.58 -2.27
N ASN A 117 -9.85 -6.89 -2.35
CA ASN A 117 -10.26 -7.49 -3.61
C ASN A 117 -11.51 -6.80 -4.16
N LYS A 118 -11.51 -6.59 -5.47
CA LYS A 118 -12.72 -6.25 -6.20
C LYS A 118 -13.68 -7.44 -6.16
N SER A 119 -14.95 -7.18 -5.87
CA SER A 119 -15.97 -8.21 -5.95
C SER A 119 -16.13 -8.69 -7.40
N PRO A 120 -16.22 -10.02 -7.64
CA PRO A 120 -16.48 -10.53 -8.97
C PRO A 120 -17.86 -10.06 -9.44
N ARG A 121 -18.04 -9.97 -10.76
CA ARG A 121 -19.33 -9.70 -11.39
C ARG A 121 -19.86 -10.97 -12.01
N TRP A 122 -21.18 -11.12 -12.00
CA TRP A 122 -21.83 -12.19 -12.71
C TRP A 122 -21.62 -12.00 -14.21
N HIS A 123 -21.29 -13.08 -14.90
CA HIS A 123 -21.19 -13.07 -16.35
C HIS A 123 -22.19 -14.08 -16.93
N ASP A 124 -23.25 -13.58 -17.56
CA ASP A 124 -24.37 -14.38 -18.02
C ASP A 124 -23.98 -15.45 -19.05
N GLN A 125 -23.07 -15.16 -19.99
CA GLN A 125 -22.69 -16.14 -21.02
C GLN A 125 -21.89 -17.31 -20.45
N LEU A 126 -21.02 -17.05 -19.47
CA LEU A 126 -20.20 -18.07 -18.84
C LEU A 126 -20.86 -18.69 -17.59
N GLN A 127 -22.02 -18.17 -17.17
CA GLN A 127 -22.74 -18.59 -15.97
C GLN A 127 -21.82 -18.71 -14.73
N CYS A 128 -20.95 -17.71 -14.54
CA CYS A 128 -19.98 -17.72 -13.46
C CYS A 128 -19.70 -16.31 -12.93
N TRP A 129 -19.21 -16.24 -11.68
CA TRP A 129 -18.68 -15.03 -11.08
C TRP A 129 -17.23 -14.82 -11.53
N CYS A 130 -16.95 -13.76 -12.27
CA CYS A 130 -15.61 -13.49 -12.77
C CYS A 130 -15.22 -12.00 -12.66
N LEU A 131 -13.92 -11.74 -12.74
CA LEU A 131 -13.37 -10.40 -12.86
C LEU A 131 -13.08 -10.09 -14.32
N ASN A 132 -13.31 -8.85 -14.74
CA ASN A 132 -12.96 -8.41 -16.09
C ASN A 132 -11.50 -7.93 -16.11
N PHE A 133 -10.61 -8.80 -16.60
CA PHE A 133 -9.19 -8.50 -16.77
C PHE A 133 -8.83 -7.86 -18.12
N ARG A 134 -9.83 -7.55 -18.97
CA ARG A 134 -9.63 -6.90 -20.29
C ARG A 134 -8.59 -7.62 -21.17
N GLY A 135 -8.61 -8.95 -21.16
CA GLY A 135 -7.67 -9.80 -21.92
C GLY A 135 -6.26 -9.89 -21.35
N ARG A 136 -5.95 -9.22 -20.24
CA ARG A 136 -4.62 -9.28 -19.59
C ARG A 136 -4.36 -10.60 -18.88
N VAL A 137 -5.42 -11.29 -18.45
CA VAL A 137 -5.33 -12.58 -17.75
C VAL A 137 -6.10 -13.61 -18.57
N THR A 138 -5.42 -14.71 -18.90
CA THR A 138 -5.92 -15.72 -19.84
C THR A 138 -5.98 -17.13 -19.24
N VAL A 139 -5.31 -17.35 -18.11
CA VAL A 139 -5.26 -18.66 -17.44
C VAL A 139 -5.93 -18.57 -16.07
N ALA A 140 -6.85 -19.49 -15.79
CA ALA A 140 -7.51 -19.58 -14.49
C ALA A 140 -6.50 -19.86 -13.36
N SER A 141 -6.63 -19.14 -12.25
CA SER A 141 -5.77 -19.31 -11.07
C SER A 141 -6.37 -18.61 -9.86
N VAL A 142 -6.17 -19.18 -8.67
CA VAL A 142 -6.46 -18.51 -7.38
C VAL A 142 -5.62 -17.25 -7.14
N LYS A 143 -4.59 -17.02 -7.98
CA LYS A 143 -3.73 -15.83 -7.96
C LYS A 143 -4.26 -14.70 -8.84
N ASN A 144 -5.36 -14.91 -9.56
CA ASN A 144 -5.96 -13.86 -10.38
C ASN A 144 -6.79 -12.93 -9.48
N PHE A 145 -6.37 -11.68 -9.35
CA PHE A 145 -7.10 -10.71 -8.54
C PHE A 145 -6.98 -9.28 -9.06
N GLN A 146 -7.96 -8.48 -8.66
CA GLN A 146 -7.94 -7.02 -8.79
C GLN A 146 -8.10 -6.43 -7.38
N LEU A 147 -7.33 -5.39 -7.06
CA LEU A 147 -7.48 -4.60 -5.84
C LEU A 147 -8.07 -3.22 -6.16
N VAL A 148 -8.99 -2.80 -5.31
CA VAL A 148 -9.63 -1.49 -5.31
C VAL A 148 -9.51 -0.86 -3.92
N ALA A 149 -9.71 0.45 -3.83
CA ALA A 149 -9.71 1.13 -2.55
C ALA A 149 -10.91 0.70 -1.68
N SER A 150 -10.63 0.37 -0.42
CA SER A 150 -11.65 0.15 0.59
C SER A 150 -11.95 1.47 1.30
N VAL A 151 -12.87 2.23 0.72
CA VAL A 151 -13.29 3.54 1.24
C VAL A 151 -14.48 3.39 2.20
N LYS A 152 -14.42 4.04 3.36
CA LYS A 152 -15.55 4.16 4.28
C LYS A 152 -16.62 5.10 3.72
N PRO A 153 -17.92 4.85 3.96
CA PRO A 153 -19.00 5.74 3.47
C PRO A 153 -18.89 7.20 3.91
N SER A 154 -18.16 7.48 5.00
CA SER A 154 -17.89 8.83 5.48
C SER A 154 -16.98 9.67 4.58
N HIS A 155 -16.25 9.02 3.67
CA HIS A 155 -15.41 9.71 2.70
C HIS A 155 -16.24 9.95 1.44
N ASN A 156 -16.40 11.22 1.05
CA ASN A 156 -17.12 11.65 -0.16
C ASN A 156 -16.34 11.33 -1.45
N ILE A 157 -15.96 10.07 -1.64
CA ILE A 157 -15.25 9.59 -2.84
C ILE A 157 -16.27 9.02 -3.81
N SER A 158 -16.14 9.37 -5.09
CA SER A 158 -17.05 8.91 -6.14
C SER A 158 -17.00 7.38 -6.30
N LEU A 159 -18.13 6.78 -6.73
CA LEU A 159 -18.18 5.34 -7.03
C LEU A 159 -17.15 4.93 -8.09
N ALA A 160 -16.89 5.81 -9.06
CA ALA A 160 -15.88 5.57 -10.09
C ALA A 160 -14.48 5.38 -9.50
N GLU A 161 -14.10 6.17 -8.49
CA GLU A 161 -12.83 6.01 -7.77
C GLU A 161 -12.83 4.78 -6.86
N GLN A 162 -13.97 4.45 -6.24
CA GLN A 162 -14.09 3.24 -5.42
C GLN A 162 -13.97 1.94 -6.24
N GLU A 163 -14.44 1.94 -7.49
CA GLU A 163 -14.35 0.77 -8.38
C GLU A 163 -13.08 0.72 -9.23
N LYS A 164 -12.25 1.78 -9.15
CA LYS A 164 -11.01 1.91 -9.89
C LYS A 164 -10.01 0.84 -9.46
N VAL A 165 -9.62 0.01 -10.41
CA VAL A 165 -8.61 -1.03 -10.19
C VAL A 165 -7.25 -0.36 -10.03
N ILE A 166 -6.68 -0.48 -8.83
CA ILE A 166 -5.37 0.07 -8.46
C ILE A 166 -4.26 -0.95 -8.75
N LEU A 167 -4.53 -2.24 -8.54
CA LEU A 167 -3.62 -3.33 -8.87
C LEU A 167 -4.39 -4.46 -9.53
N GLN A 168 -3.88 -4.97 -10.64
CA GLN A 168 -4.38 -6.15 -11.33
C GLN A 168 -3.24 -7.14 -11.49
N PHE A 169 -3.46 -8.37 -11.06
CA PHE A 169 -2.51 -9.46 -11.19
C PHE A 169 -3.20 -10.72 -11.68
N GLY A 170 -2.54 -11.48 -12.55
CA GLY A 170 -3.04 -12.78 -12.96
C GLY A 170 -2.17 -13.54 -13.93
N LYS A 171 -2.51 -14.81 -14.09
CA LYS A 171 -1.74 -15.81 -14.82
C LYS A 171 -2.01 -15.74 -16.33
N ILE A 172 -0.93 -15.84 -17.12
CA ILE A 172 -1.00 -15.93 -18.59
C ILE A 172 -0.23 -17.12 -19.17
N GLY A 173 0.58 -17.81 -18.36
CA GLY A 173 1.33 -19.01 -18.75
C GLY A 173 1.74 -19.81 -17.51
N LYS A 174 2.50 -20.91 -17.68
CA LYS A 174 2.89 -21.82 -16.58
C LYS A 174 3.42 -21.07 -15.35
N ASP A 175 4.42 -20.23 -15.58
CA ASP A 175 5.12 -19.41 -14.57
C ASP A 175 5.18 -17.94 -15.00
N ILE A 176 4.21 -17.51 -15.81
CA ILE A 176 4.16 -16.17 -16.40
C ILE A 176 2.88 -15.47 -15.94
N PHE A 177 3.04 -14.27 -15.42
CA PHE A 177 1.97 -13.45 -14.86
C PHE A 177 2.07 -12.03 -15.38
N THR A 178 0.92 -11.35 -15.48
CA THR A 178 0.84 -9.92 -15.76
C THR A 178 0.59 -9.16 -14.46
N MET A 179 1.25 -8.01 -14.30
CA MET A 179 1.03 -7.09 -13.18
C MET A 179 0.80 -5.68 -13.75
N ASP A 180 -0.43 -5.18 -13.63
CA ASP A 180 -0.77 -3.81 -13.99
C ASP A 180 -1.06 -3.04 -12.69
N TYR A 181 -0.29 -2.00 -12.41
CA TYR A 181 -0.48 -1.17 -11.22
C TYR A 181 -0.70 0.29 -11.61
N ARG A 182 -1.39 1.01 -10.75
CA ARG A 182 -1.65 2.44 -10.90
C ARG A 182 -1.26 3.16 -9.63
N TYR A 183 -1.11 4.47 -9.78
CA TYR A 183 -1.10 5.39 -8.67
C TYR A 183 -2.26 5.07 -7.70
N PRO A 184 -2.04 5.04 -6.37
CA PRO A 184 -0.87 5.53 -5.66
C PRO A 184 0.25 4.50 -5.38
N LEU A 185 0.16 3.28 -5.94
CA LEU A 185 1.19 2.27 -5.72
C LEU A 185 2.45 2.52 -6.54
N SER A 186 3.61 2.29 -5.92
CA SER A 186 4.87 2.08 -6.63
C SER A 186 4.97 0.64 -7.15
N ALA A 187 5.86 0.42 -8.13
CA ALA A 187 6.16 -0.92 -8.64
C ALA A 187 6.60 -1.87 -7.53
N PHE A 188 7.43 -1.40 -6.58
CA PHE A 188 7.90 -2.19 -5.44
C PHE A 188 6.73 -2.66 -4.55
N GLN A 189 5.84 -1.73 -4.18
CA GLN A 189 4.65 -2.05 -3.37
C GLN A 189 3.75 -3.05 -4.09
N ALA A 190 3.44 -2.79 -5.37
CA ALA A 190 2.61 -3.68 -6.19
C ALA A 190 3.22 -5.09 -6.29
N PHE A 191 4.52 -5.17 -6.56
CA PHE A 191 5.23 -6.44 -6.69
C PHE A 191 5.24 -7.24 -5.38
N ALA A 192 5.53 -6.58 -4.25
CA ALA A 192 5.49 -7.23 -2.93
C ALA A 192 4.09 -7.80 -2.62
N ILE A 193 3.04 -7.06 -2.96
CA ILE A 193 1.65 -7.51 -2.83
C ILE A 193 1.36 -8.74 -3.72
N CYS A 194 1.87 -8.77 -4.94
CA CYS A 194 1.70 -9.92 -5.83
C CYS A 194 2.44 -11.16 -5.29
N LEU A 195 3.65 -11.00 -4.76
CA LEU A 195 4.43 -12.11 -4.20
C LEU A 195 3.73 -12.79 -3.02
N SER A 196 3.02 -12.06 -2.16
CA SER A 196 2.29 -12.68 -1.04
C SER A 196 1.16 -13.61 -1.49
N SER A 197 0.72 -13.52 -2.75
CA SER A 197 -0.28 -14.44 -3.31
C SER A 197 0.28 -15.81 -3.69
N PHE A 198 1.61 -15.95 -3.76
CA PHE A 198 2.27 -17.22 -4.06
C PHE A 198 2.30 -18.15 -2.86
N ASP A 199 2.27 -17.60 -1.65
CA ASP A 199 2.30 -18.38 -0.42
C ASP A 199 1.13 -19.37 -0.34
N THR A 200 1.46 -20.63 -0.05
CA THR A 200 0.52 -21.73 0.13
C THR A 200 -0.10 -21.62 1.51
N LYS A 201 -1.22 -20.91 1.59
CA LYS A 201 -2.05 -20.93 2.80
C LYS A 201 -2.82 -22.26 2.82
N PRO A 202 -2.60 -23.15 3.80
CA PRO A 202 -3.40 -24.36 3.93
C PRO A 202 -4.88 -23.96 4.03
N ALA A 203 -5.77 -24.67 3.32
CA ALA A 203 -7.22 -24.44 3.22
C ALA A 203 -7.72 -23.36 2.24
N CYS A 204 -6.97 -23.00 1.20
CA CYS A 204 -7.45 -22.15 0.10
C CYS A 204 -7.23 -22.80 -1.28
N GLU A 205 -7.71 -24.04 -1.44
CA GLU A 205 -7.82 -24.78 -2.71
C GLU A 205 -9.25 -24.81 -3.24
#